data_AF-A0A517QWR9-F1
#
_entry.id   AF-A0A517QWR9-F1
#
_cell.length_a   1.000
_cell.length_b   1.000
_cell.length_c   1.000
_cell.angle_alpha   90.00
_cell.angle_beta   90.00
_cell.angle_gamma   90.00
#
_symmetry.space_group_name_H-M   'P 1'
#
loop_
_entity.id
_entity.type
_entity.pdbx_description
1 polymer ?
#
loop_
_entity_poly.entity_id
_entity_poly.type
_entity_poly.pdbx_seq_one_letter_code
_entity_poly.pdbx_strand_id
1 'polypeptide(L)'
;MQLVDIPIDQLVPAPYNPRIELKPGMAEYERLKRSLTEFELVQPIVWNRRTGYVVGGHQRLSILKARGDAIAPCVIVDLDPAREKALNVTLNNERVGGDWEPDKLIDVLADLEELPDFDATLTGFSADELDELLMIPQTDPPVEEPSTESDTVTAELTIPIERWERIRPEIDRVVATHSLELHVRMPNSSEA
;
A
#
# COMPACT_ATOMS: atom_id res chain seq x y z
N MET A 1 22.99 10.70 -8.66
CA MET A 1 22.33 9.38 -8.56
C MET A 1 22.61 8.64 -9.84
N GLN A 2 23.07 7.39 -9.78
CA GLN A 2 23.49 6.62 -10.96
C GLN A 2 22.58 5.40 -11.12
N LEU A 3 22.11 5.17 -12.34
CA LEU A 3 21.37 3.96 -12.72
C LEU A 3 22.35 2.96 -13.32
N VAL A 4 22.36 1.73 -12.80
CA VAL A 4 23.28 0.68 -13.24
C VAL A 4 22.57 -0.67 -13.16
N ASP A 5 22.80 -1.54 -14.15
CA ASP A 5 22.33 -2.91 -14.07
C ASP A 5 23.21 -3.71 -13.12
N ILE A 6 22.58 -4.35 -12.14
CA ILE A 6 23.24 -5.21 -11.15
C ILE A 6 22.73 -6.64 -11.33
N PRO A 7 23.62 -7.65 -11.32
CA PRO A 7 23.22 -9.05 -11.29
C PRO A 7 22.26 -9.35 -10.14
N ILE A 8 21.16 -10.06 -10.44
CA ILE A 8 20.09 -10.35 -9.46
C ILE A 8 20.61 -11.13 -8.24
N ASP A 9 21.64 -11.95 -8.42
CA ASP A 9 22.31 -12.72 -7.36
C ASP A 9 23.08 -11.85 -6.35
N GLN A 10 23.51 -10.65 -6.76
CA GLN A 10 24.15 -9.66 -5.88
C GLN A 10 23.14 -8.81 -5.11
N LEU A 11 21.86 -8.84 -5.50
CA LEU A 11 20.81 -8.08 -4.84
C LEU A 11 20.30 -8.83 -3.60
N VAL A 12 20.87 -8.47 -2.46
CA VAL A 12 20.52 -9.02 -1.15
C VAL A 12 19.45 -8.15 -0.49
N PRO A 13 18.26 -8.69 -0.16
CA PRO A 13 17.24 -7.96 0.59
C PRO A 13 17.78 -7.45 1.94
N ALA A 14 17.46 -6.21 2.30
CA ALA A 14 17.78 -5.72 3.65
C ALA A 14 17.07 -6.57 4.72
N PRO A 15 17.80 -7.10 5.73
CA PRO A 15 17.23 -7.98 6.75
C PRO A 15 16.27 -7.28 7.72
N TYR A 16 16.26 -5.94 7.72
CA TYR A 16 15.41 -5.12 8.57
C TYR A 16 14.18 -4.55 7.83
N ASN A 17 13.92 -5.00 6.60
CA ASN A 17 12.80 -4.49 5.80
C ASN A 17 11.46 -4.71 6.52
N PRO A 18 10.67 -3.65 6.79
CA PRO A 18 9.48 -3.77 7.63
C PRO A 18 8.25 -4.30 6.89
N ARG A 19 8.24 -4.31 5.54
CA ARG A 19 7.10 -4.86 4.78
C ARG A 19 7.05 -6.38 4.85
N ILE A 20 5.84 -6.90 4.89
CA ILE A 20 5.55 -8.33 4.72
C ILE A 20 6.08 -8.77 3.35
N GLU A 21 6.85 -9.84 3.35
CA GLU A 21 7.36 -10.45 2.12
C GLU A 21 6.21 -11.03 1.31
N LEU A 22 6.11 -10.62 0.04
CA LEU A 22 5.14 -11.17 -0.90
C LEU A 22 5.66 -12.48 -1.49
N LYS A 23 4.81 -13.50 -1.47
CA LYS A 23 5.10 -14.84 -1.98
C LYS A 23 4.15 -15.19 -3.13
N PRO A 24 4.58 -16.05 -4.08
CA PRO A 24 3.69 -16.58 -5.12
C PRO A 24 2.36 -17.08 -4.56
N GLY A 25 1.26 -16.71 -5.21
CA GLY A 25 -0.10 -17.04 -4.77
C GLY A 25 -0.77 -16.04 -3.81
N MET A 26 -0.04 -15.06 -3.26
CA MET A 26 -0.67 -13.93 -2.57
C MET A 26 -1.30 -12.97 -3.59
N ALA A 27 -2.45 -12.36 -3.27
CA ALA A 27 -3.17 -11.49 -4.20
C ALA A 27 -2.31 -10.29 -4.64
N GLU A 28 -1.62 -9.65 -3.70
CA GLU A 28 -0.74 -8.50 -3.95
C GLU A 28 0.50 -8.90 -4.76
N TYR A 29 0.98 -10.13 -4.58
CA TYR A 29 2.09 -10.66 -5.38
C TYR A 29 1.67 -10.81 -6.85
N GLU A 30 0.51 -11.41 -7.11
CA GLU A 30 0.03 -11.61 -8.47
C GLU A 30 -0.35 -10.28 -9.14
N ARG A 31 -0.93 -9.33 -8.40
CA ARG A 31 -1.16 -7.94 -8.86
C ARG A 31 0.15 -7.27 -9.31
N LEU A 32 1.18 -7.30 -8.46
CA LEU A 32 2.48 -6.69 -8.79
C LEU A 32 3.19 -7.42 -9.94
N LYS A 33 3.10 -8.76 -9.99
CA LYS A 33 3.67 -9.58 -11.06
C LYS A 33 3.02 -9.29 -12.41
N ARG A 34 1.70 -9.11 -12.43
CA ARG A 34 0.96 -8.69 -13.62
C ARG A 34 1.45 -7.33 -14.11
N SER A 35 1.54 -6.34 -13.22
CA SER A 35 2.10 -5.01 -13.55
C SER A 35 3.52 -5.10 -14.13
N LEU A 36 4.41 -5.89 -13.52
CA LEU A 36 5.78 -6.10 -14.02
C LEU A 36 5.86 -6.88 -15.34
N THR A 37 4.83 -7.65 -15.67
CA THR A 37 4.75 -8.39 -16.94
C THR A 37 4.33 -7.45 -18.07
N GLU A 38 3.41 -6.55 -17.79
CA GLU A 38 2.90 -5.57 -18.77
C GLU A 38 3.88 -4.41 -18.98
N PHE A 39 4.30 -3.78 -17.89
CA PHE A 39 5.04 -2.51 -17.94
C PHE A 39 6.55 -2.69 -17.77
N GLU A 40 7.02 -3.91 -17.56
CA GLU A 40 8.39 -4.20 -17.13
C GLU A 40 8.75 -3.47 -15.81
N LEU A 41 10.05 -3.39 -15.49
CA LEU A 41 10.52 -2.71 -14.28
C LEU A 41 10.72 -1.21 -14.53
N VAL A 42 9.63 -0.43 -14.49
CA VAL A 42 9.69 1.03 -14.64
C VAL A 42 10.27 1.77 -13.44
N GLN A 43 10.18 1.17 -12.24
CA GLN A 43 10.77 1.71 -11.01
C GLN A 43 11.98 0.86 -10.59
N PRO A 44 13.21 1.36 -10.79
CA PRO A 44 14.44 0.65 -10.44
C PRO A 44 14.49 0.20 -8.98
N ILE A 45 15.31 -0.81 -8.71
CA ILE A 45 15.63 -1.24 -7.35
C ILE A 45 16.56 -0.20 -6.72
N VAL A 46 16.36 0.15 -5.45
CA VAL A 46 17.30 1.03 -4.73
C VAL A 46 18.29 0.16 -3.99
N TRP A 47 19.58 0.29 -4.29
CA TRP A 47 20.64 -0.53 -3.73
C TRP A 47 21.75 0.33 -3.11
N ASN A 48 22.16 0.01 -1.88
CA ASN A 48 23.23 0.74 -1.22
C ASN A 48 24.57 0.03 -1.41
N ARG A 49 25.50 0.74 -2.06
CA ARG A 49 26.84 0.19 -2.32
C ARG A 49 27.67 -0.06 -1.07
N ARG A 50 27.39 0.60 0.06
CA ARG A 50 28.17 0.42 1.30
C ARG A 50 27.90 -0.91 1.97
N THR A 51 26.65 -1.33 1.98
CA THR A 51 26.19 -2.54 2.69
C THR A 51 25.94 -3.70 1.73
N GLY A 52 25.73 -3.41 0.45
CA GLY A 52 25.28 -4.40 -0.54
C GLY A 52 23.79 -4.72 -0.44
N TYR A 53 23.01 -3.96 0.34
CA TYR A 53 21.60 -4.25 0.55
C TYR A 53 20.67 -3.48 -0.37
N VAL A 54 19.59 -4.15 -0.74
CA VAL A 54 18.42 -3.53 -1.34
C VAL A 54 17.66 -2.75 -0.27
N VAL A 55 17.54 -1.46 -0.51
CA VAL A 55 16.89 -0.48 0.36
C VAL A 55 15.43 -0.27 -0.03
N GLY A 56 15.09 -0.43 -1.31
CA GLY A 56 13.72 -0.33 -1.82
C GLY A 56 13.50 -1.18 -3.06
N GLY A 57 12.26 -1.64 -3.25
CA GLY A 57 11.89 -2.54 -4.35
C GLY A 57 11.97 -4.04 -4.01
N HIS A 58 11.99 -4.42 -2.72
CA HIS A 58 12.08 -5.83 -2.28
C HIS A 58 11.03 -6.75 -2.91
N GLN A 59 9.78 -6.29 -3.02
CA GLN A 59 8.69 -7.06 -3.62
C GLN A 59 8.86 -7.21 -5.15
N ARG A 60 9.37 -6.18 -5.82
CA ARG A 60 9.71 -6.29 -7.25
C ARG A 60 10.86 -7.27 -7.44
N LEU A 61 11.89 -7.20 -6.60
CA LEU A 61 13.01 -8.14 -6.64
C LEU A 61 12.59 -9.60 -6.45
N SER A 62 11.63 -9.90 -5.56
CA SER A 62 11.18 -11.29 -5.39
C SER A 62 10.54 -11.84 -6.67
N ILE A 63 9.80 -11.01 -7.41
CA ILE A 63 9.22 -11.38 -8.70
C ILE A 63 10.29 -11.52 -9.79
N LEU A 64 11.24 -10.58 -9.89
CA LEU A 64 12.34 -10.67 -10.86
C LEU A 64 13.17 -11.94 -10.65
N LYS A 65 13.44 -12.30 -9.38
CA LYS A 65 14.08 -13.56 -9.01
C LYS A 65 13.26 -14.78 -9.44
N ALA A 66 11.95 -14.77 -9.19
CA ALA A 66 11.07 -15.86 -9.58
C ALA A 66 10.93 -16.00 -11.11
N ARG A 67 10.99 -14.89 -11.86
CA ARG A 67 10.98 -14.87 -13.33
C ARG A 67 12.29 -15.37 -13.94
N GLY A 68 13.38 -15.40 -13.17
CA GLY A 68 14.69 -15.85 -13.61
C GLY A 68 15.50 -14.77 -14.33
N ASP A 69 15.22 -13.51 -14.05
CA ASP A 69 15.98 -12.40 -14.64
C ASP A 69 17.46 -12.46 -14.21
N ALA A 70 18.36 -12.12 -15.12
CA ALA A 70 19.80 -12.14 -14.84
C ALA A 70 20.30 -10.85 -14.16
N ILE A 71 19.73 -9.72 -14.55
CA ILE A 71 20.11 -8.37 -14.11
C ILE A 71 18.86 -7.54 -13.79
N ALA A 72 18.99 -6.54 -12.93
CA ALA A 72 17.96 -5.52 -12.72
C ALA A 72 18.57 -4.12 -12.70
N PRO A 73 17.91 -3.13 -13.32
CA PRO A 73 18.31 -1.74 -13.19
C PRO A 73 18.16 -1.28 -11.74
N CYS A 74 19.25 -0.72 -11.22
CA CYS A 74 19.35 -0.28 -9.84
C CYS A 74 19.79 1.18 -9.75
N VAL A 75 19.11 1.95 -8.89
CA VAL A 75 19.60 3.23 -8.41
C VAL A 75 20.59 2.98 -7.29
N ILE A 76 21.83 3.42 -7.47
CA ILE A 76 22.88 3.28 -6.47
C ILE A 76 22.87 4.47 -5.50
N VAL A 77 22.81 4.15 -4.22
CA VAL A 77 23.02 5.10 -3.11
C VAL A 77 24.29 4.77 -2.33
N ASP A 78 24.82 5.76 -1.62
CA ASP A 78 26.02 5.64 -0.77
C ASP A 78 25.73 6.18 0.62
N LEU A 79 24.98 5.40 1.40
CA LEU A 79 24.45 5.84 2.70
C LEU A 79 25.10 5.05 3.83
N ASP A 80 25.33 5.72 4.96
CA ASP A 80 25.63 5.01 6.20
C ASP A 80 24.41 4.16 6.66
N PRO A 81 24.61 3.17 7.54
CA PRO A 81 23.53 2.26 7.94
C PRO A 81 22.31 2.92 8.58
N ALA A 82 22.47 4.08 9.24
CA ALA A 82 21.34 4.78 9.86
C ALA A 82 20.48 5.46 8.78
N ARG A 83 21.11 6.14 7.83
CA ARG A 83 20.42 6.76 6.68
C ARG A 83 19.82 5.73 5.74
N GLU A 84 20.46 4.58 5.56
CA GLU A 84 19.93 3.46 4.79
C GLU A 84 18.59 2.97 5.36
N LYS A 85 18.53 2.70 6.67
CA LYS A 85 17.30 2.28 7.35
C LYS A 85 16.22 3.35 7.28
N ALA A 86 16.58 4.62 7.46
CA ALA A 86 15.64 5.72 7.34
C ALA A 86 15.04 5.80 5.91
N LEU A 87 15.87 5.62 4.89
CA LEU A 87 15.41 5.56 3.50
C LEU A 87 14.51 4.35 3.26
N ASN A 88 14.88 3.17 3.77
CA ASN A 88 14.04 1.97 3.66
C ASN A 88 12.65 2.19 4.27
N VAL A 89 12.56 2.80 5.46
CA VAL A 89 11.25 3.14 6.06
C VAL A 89 10.52 4.17 5.20
N THR A 90 11.20 5.22 4.73
CA THR A 90 10.59 6.29 3.93
C THR A 90 9.96 5.75 2.64
N LEU A 91 10.66 4.86 1.93
CA LEU A 91 10.18 4.26 0.68
C LEU A 91 9.01 3.28 0.88
N ASN A 92 8.76 2.85 2.10
CA ASN A 92 7.68 1.93 2.45
C ASN A 92 6.59 2.60 3.32
N ASN A 93 6.69 3.92 3.54
CA ASN A 93 5.74 4.66 4.37
C ASN A 93 4.64 5.26 3.48
N GLU A 94 3.42 4.74 3.63
CA GLU A 94 2.25 5.17 2.84
C GLU A 94 1.98 6.67 2.99
N ARG A 95 2.28 7.26 4.16
CA ARG A 95 2.10 8.71 4.40
C ARG A 95 3.08 9.59 3.63
N VAL A 96 4.14 9.02 3.05
CA VAL A 96 5.08 9.75 2.19
C VAL A 96 4.61 9.73 0.73
N GLY A 97 3.88 8.67 0.33
CA GLY A 97 3.30 8.57 -1.01
C GLY A 97 2.12 9.50 -1.24
N GLY A 98 1.41 9.86 -0.16
CA GLY A 98 0.17 10.62 -0.21
C GLY A 98 -1.02 9.73 -0.55
N ASP A 99 -2.22 10.27 -0.31
CA ASP A 99 -3.47 9.61 -0.66
C ASP A 99 -3.94 10.04 -2.05
N TRP A 100 -4.90 9.29 -2.59
CA TRP A 100 -5.59 9.67 -3.82
C TRP A 100 -6.53 10.85 -3.60
N GLU A 101 -6.65 11.72 -4.60
CA GLU A 101 -7.80 12.62 -4.70
C GLU A 101 -8.94 11.83 -5.34
N PRO A 102 -10.04 11.52 -4.62
CA PRO A 102 -11.03 10.53 -5.07
C PRO A 102 -11.62 10.84 -6.44
N ASP A 103 -12.05 12.08 -6.67
CA ASP A 103 -12.67 12.49 -7.94
C ASP A 103 -11.72 12.28 -9.13
N LYS A 104 -10.44 12.63 -8.96
CA LYS A 104 -9.44 12.46 -10.02
C LYS A 104 -9.10 11.00 -10.29
N LEU A 105 -9.12 10.16 -9.25
CA LEU A 105 -8.91 8.73 -9.42
C LEU A 105 -10.07 8.12 -10.20
N ILE A 106 -11.31 8.46 -9.84
CA ILE A 106 -12.52 8.01 -10.54
C ILE A 106 -12.49 8.42 -12.01
N ASP A 107 -12.17 9.69 -12.31
CA ASP A 107 -12.07 10.18 -13.69
C ASP A 107 -11.09 9.34 -14.53
N VAL A 108 -9.90 9.07 -13.98
CA VAL A 108 -8.89 8.26 -14.69
C VAL A 108 -9.33 6.81 -14.85
N LEU A 109 -9.96 6.21 -13.85
CA LEU A 109 -10.43 4.83 -13.93
C LEU A 109 -11.59 4.69 -14.93
N ALA A 110 -12.51 5.66 -14.96
CA ALA A 110 -13.62 5.68 -15.92
C ALA A 110 -13.10 5.81 -17.37
N ASP A 111 -12.15 6.72 -17.60
CA ASP A 111 -11.50 6.88 -18.90
C ASP A 111 -10.87 5.55 -19.38
N LEU A 112 -10.30 4.75 -18.47
CA LEU A 112 -9.71 3.46 -18.80
C LEU A 112 -10.76 2.37 -19.10
N GLU A 113 -11.87 2.33 -18.36
CA GLU A 113 -12.99 1.40 -18.58
C GLU A 113 -13.73 1.65 -19.90
N GLU A 114 -13.78 2.89 -20.36
CA GLU A 114 -14.41 3.23 -21.65
C GLU A 114 -13.58 2.79 -22.88
N LEU A 115 -12.29 2.46 -22.69
CA LEU A 115 -11.42 2.07 -23.79
C LEU A 115 -11.75 0.65 -24.28
N PRO A 116 -12.07 0.47 -25.58
CA PRO A 116 -12.25 -0.86 -26.12
C PRO A 116 -10.93 -1.64 -26.04
N ASP A 117 -11.03 -2.91 -25.66
CA ASP A 117 -9.90 -3.85 -25.53
C ASP A 117 -8.86 -3.49 -24.46
N PHE A 118 -9.20 -2.62 -23.49
CA PHE A 118 -8.38 -2.38 -22.30
C PHE A 118 -8.91 -3.15 -21.09
N ASP A 119 -8.01 -3.71 -20.28
CA ASP A 119 -8.37 -4.36 -19.02
C ASP A 119 -7.93 -3.46 -17.86
N ALA A 120 -8.86 -2.71 -17.26
CA ALA A 120 -8.56 -1.77 -16.20
C ALA A 120 -8.08 -2.43 -14.90
N THR A 121 -8.27 -3.74 -14.71
CA THR A 121 -7.69 -4.47 -13.57
C THR A 121 -6.15 -4.48 -13.60
N LEU A 122 -5.54 -4.09 -14.72
CA LEU A 122 -4.11 -3.85 -14.86
C LEU A 122 -3.59 -2.71 -13.96
N THR A 123 -4.47 -1.82 -13.49
CA THR A 123 -4.15 -0.78 -12.49
C THR A 123 -3.79 -1.37 -11.12
N GLY A 124 -4.13 -2.64 -10.88
CA GLY A 124 -3.92 -3.35 -9.61
C GLY A 124 -5.17 -3.40 -8.72
N PHE A 125 -6.25 -2.74 -9.12
CA PHE A 125 -7.58 -2.98 -8.53
C PHE A 125 -8.19 -4.27 -9.09
N SER A 126 -8.94 -5.00 -8.26
CA SER A 126 -9.81 -6.09 -8.76
C SER A 126 -11.01 -5.52 -9.51
N ALA A 127 -11.72 -6.37 -10.27
CA ALA A 127 -12.96 -5.96 -10.93
C ALA A 127 -13.97 -5.40 -9.91
N ASP A 128 -14.18 -6.10 -8.79
CA ASP A 128 -15.07 -5.65 -7.72
C ASP A 128 -14.64 -4.30 -7.11
N GLU A 129 -13.34 -4.07 -6.92
CA GLU A 129 -12.80 -2.79 -6.41
C GLU A 129 -13.02 -1.64 -7.42
N LEU A 130 -12.87 -1.91 -8.72
CA LEU A 130 -13.12 -0.92 -9.78
C LEU A 130 -14.59 -0.54 -9.85
N ASP A 131 -15.49 -1.53 -9.81
CA ASP A 131 -16.92 -1.26 -9.84
C ASP A 131 -17.38 -0.47 -8.60
N GLU A 132 -16.82 -0.77 -7.42
CA GLU A 132 -17.08 -0.03 -6.18
C GLU A 132 -16.60 1.43 -6.30
N LEU A 133 -15.39 1.65 -6.82
CA LEU A 133 -14.81 2.98 -7.04
C LEU A 133 -15.60 3.80 -8.06
N LEU A 134 -16.05 3.18 -9.14
CA LEU A 134 -16.78 3.85 -10.23
C LEU A 134 -18.28 3.94 -9.96
N MET A 135 -18.76 3.41 -8.84
CA MET A 135 -20.18 3.31 -8.48
C MET A 135 -21.03 2.73 -9.61
N ILE A 136 -20.46 1.82 -10.40
CA ILE A 136 -21.18 1.15 -11.49
C ILE A 136 -22.20 0.21 -10.84
N PRO A 137 -23.50 0.33 -11.18
CA PRO A 137 -24.50 -0.56 -10.62
C PRO A 137 -24.17 -2.02 -10.97
N GLN A 138 -23.81 -2.80 -9.96
CA GLN A 138 -23.69 -4.24 -10.08
C GLN A 138 -25.01 -4.80 -10.62
N THR A 139 -24.99 -5.46 -11.79
CA THR A 139 -26.06 -6.43 -12.07
C THR A 139 -25.80 -7.62 -11.18
N ASP A 140 -26.53 -7.69 -10.07
CA ASP A 140 -26.38 -8.66 -8.98
C ASP A 140 -25.77 -10.01 -9.43
N PRO A 141 -24.53 -10.36 -9.01
CA PRO A 141 -24.12 -11.74 -8.97
C PRO A 141 -24.90 -12.46 -7.84
N PRO A 142 -25.12 -13.78 -7.92
CA PRO A 142 -25.81 -14.50 -6.86
C PRO A 142 -25.01 -14.35 -5.57
N VAL A 143 -25.69 -13.83 -4.55
CA VAL A 143 -25.20 -13.63 -3.18
C VAL A 143 -24.44 -14.86 -2.69
N GLU A 144 -23.15 -14.73 -2.39
CA GLU A 144 -22.45 -15.67 -1.52
C GLU A 144 -22.79 -15.36 -0.06
N GLU A 145 -23.33 -16.35 0.65
CA GLU A 145 -23.79 -16.18 2.03
C GLU A 145 -22.64 -15.89 3.00
N PRO A 146 -22.84 -15.02 4.01
CA PRO A 146 -21.88 -14.85 5.10
C PRO A 146 -21.86 -16.10 5.98
N SER A 147 -20.66 -16.55 6.35
CA SER A 147 -20.49 -17.51 7.44
C SER A 147 -20.55 -16.79 8.80
N THR A 148 -21.43 -17.26 9.67
CA THR A 148 -21.70 -16.76 11.05
C THR A 148 -20.57 -17.15 12.02
N GLU A 149 -20.25 -16.45 13.13
CA GLU A 149 -20.92 -15.37 13.87
C GLU A 149 -19.95 -14.75 14.91
N SER A 150 -19.94 -13.42 15.03
CA SER A 150 -19.50 -12.65 16.20
C SER A 150 -20.46 -11.46 16.34
N ASP A 151 -21.11 -11.34 17.51
CA ASP A 151 -22.26 -10.46 17.79
C ASP A 151 -21.88 -8.99 18.13
N THR A 152 -20.89 -8.40 17.44
CA THR A 152 -20.46 -7.02 17.75
C THR A 152 -20.36 -6.11 16.53
N VAL A 153 -20.67 -4.82 16.74
CA VAL A 153 -20.60 -3.76 15.72
C VAL A 153 -19.51 -2.76 16.15
N THR A 154 -18.53 -2.48 15.28
CA THR A 154 -17.42 -1.54 15.54
C THR A 154 -17.61 -0.24 14.74
N ALA A 155 -17.48 0.91 15.40
CA ALA A 155 -17.51 2.25 14.77
C ALA A 155 -16.28 3.07 15.20
N GLU A 156 -15.52 3.65 14.26
CA GLU A 156 -14.33 4.49 14.52
C GLU A 156 -14.63 5.98 14.26
N LEU A 157 -14.25 6.87 15.19
CA LEU A 157 -14.47 8.32 15.10
C LEU A 157 -13.15 9.08 15.04
N THR A 158 -12.99 9.96 14.05
CA THR A 158 -11.87 10.90 13.94
C THR A 158 -12.29 12.29 14.42
N ILE A 159 -11.56 12.84 15.39
CA ILE A 159 -11.87 14.12 16.03
C ILE A 159 -10.63 15.03 16.04
N PRO A 160 -10.71 16.28 15.53
CA PRO A 160 -9.63 17.26 15.65
C PRO A 160 -9.34 17.56 17.12
N ILE A 161 -8.07 17.55 17.55
CA ILE A 161 -7.69 17.68 18.99
C ILE A 161 -8.19 18.96 19.65
N GLU A 162 -8.25 20.04 18.88
CA GLU A 162 -8.83 21.33 19.27
C GLU A 162 -10.32 21.24 19.64
N ARG A 163 -11.01 20.15 19.27
CA ARG A 163 -12.39 19.83 19.66
C ARG A 163 -12.50 18.71 20.70
N TRP A 164 -11.41 17.99 21.01
CA TRP A 164 -11.42 16.81 21.89
C TRP A 164 -11.97 17.14 23.28
N GLU A 165 -11.41 18.15 23.93
CA GLU A 165 -11.82 18.60 25.27
C GLU A 165 -13.30 19.01 25.34
N ARG A 166 -13.87 19.51 24.24
CA ARG A 166 -15.29 19.92 24.16
C ARG A 166 -16.25 18.74 23.95
N ILE A 167 -15.82 17.72 23.21
CA ILE A 167 -16.68 16.62 22.74
C ILE A 167 -16.61 15.40 23.68
N ARG A 168 -15.47 15.20 24.37
CA ARG A 168 -15.26 14.07 25.30
C ARG A 168 -16.42 13.83 26.29
N PRO A 169 -17.05 14.83 26.93
CA PRO A 169 -18.12 14.58 27.90
C PRO A 169 -19.37 13.93 27.28
N GLU A 170 -19.68 14.23 26.01
CA GLU A 170 -20.80 13.63 25.28
C GLU A 170 -20.50 12.18 24.90
N ILE A 171 -19.25 11.92 24.48
CA ILE A 171 -18.76 10.56 24.19
C ILE A 171 -18.80 9.69 25.47
N ASP A 172 -18.32 10.21 26.60
CA ASP A 172 -18.28 9.49 27.88
C ASP A 172 -19.71 9.10 28.37
N ARG A 173 -20.73 9.94 28.09
CA ARG A 173 -22.15 9.67 28.45
C ARG A 173 -22.76 8.54 27.62
N VAL A 174 -22.45 8.51 26.33
CA VAL A 174 -22.91 7.49 25.38
C VAL A 174 -22.31 6.13 25.72
N VAL A 175 -21.01 6.10 26.02
CA VAL A 175 -20.27 4.90 26.45
C VAL A 175 -20.86 4.33 27.75
N ALA A 176 -21.15 5.18 28.74
CA ALA A 176 -21.66 4.75 30.05
C ALA A 176 -23.12 4.25 30.03
N THR A 177 -24.01 4.89 29.25
CA THR A 177 -25.45 4.55 29.21
C THR A 177 -25.69 3.17 28.56
N HIS A 178 -24.75 2.71 27.73
CA HIS A 178 -24.89 1.51 26.91
C HIS A 178 -23.77 0.48 27.15
N SER A 179 -22.89 0.69 28.14
CA SER A 179 -21.79 -0.22 28.49
C SER A 179 -20.87 -0.57 27.31
N LEU A 180 -20.45 0.44 26.55
CA LEU A 180 -19.62 0.26 25.34
C LEU A 180 -18.12 0.32 25.67
N GLU A 181 -17.28 -0.25 24.80
CA GLU A 181 -15.82 -0.02 24.83
C GLU A 181 -15.44 1.14 23.90
N LEU A 182 -14.68 2.12 24.42
CA LEU A 182 -14.15 3.25 23.66
C LEU A 182 -12.62 3.27 23.78
N HIS A 183 -11.93 3.28 22.63
CA HIS A 183 -10.50 3.55 22.56
C HIS A 183 -10.23 4.91 21.91
N VAL A 184 -9.43 5.75 22.58
CA VAL A 184 -9.11 7.12 22.15
C VAL A 184 -7.61 7.26 21.91
N ARG A 185 -7.23 7.94 20.82
CA ARG A 185 -5.85 8.42 20.57
C ARG A 185 -5.81 9.93 20.33
N MET A 186 -4.83 10.62 20.92
CA MET A 186 -4.63 12.07 20.82
C MET A 186 -3.50 12.41 19.82
N PRO A 187 -3.64 13.42 18.94
CA PRO A 187 -2.54 13.91 18.11
C PRO A 187 -1.72 14.94 18.91
N ASN A 188 -0.49 14.65 19.28
CA ASN A 188 0.28 15.58 20.10
C ASN A 188 0.50 16.93 19.37
N SER A 189 0.27 18.04 20.06
CA SER A 189 0.11 19.42 19.53
C SER A 189 1.26 19.92 18.64
N SER A 190 0.91 20.58 17.53
CA SER A 190 1.79 21.54 16.83
C SER A 190 1.25 22.96 17.10
N GLU A 191 1.84 23.67 18.06
CA GLU A 191 1.71 25.13 18.23
C GLU A 191 2.63 25.83 17.21
N ALA A 192 2.31 26.95 16.59
CA ALA A 192 1.08 27.72 16.40
C ALA A 192 1.36 28.70 15.24
#